data_AF-A0A925LUP9-F1
#
_entry.id   AF-A0A925LUP9-F1
#
_cell.length_a   1.000
_cell.length_b   1.000
_cell.length_c   1.000
_cell.angle_alpha   90.00
_cell.angle_beta   90.00
_cell.angle_gamma   90.00
#
_symmetry.space_group_name_H-M   'P 1'
#
loop_
_entity.id
_entity.type
_entity.pdbx_description
1 polymer ?
#
loop_
_entity_poly.entity_id
_entity_poly.type
_entity_poly.pdbx_seq_one_letter_code
_entity_poly.pdbx_strand_id
1 'polypeptide(L)'
;MTAIDFFEAERNKQVASSTGADDAILDAAEKTLIDQGDFHRLFDAKLIRVRHRLGLPITQPTSLRNIPEDHDVAFRDAYTAAAREVGQRFLDAGQLADAWAYFRTINETDSVRAAIAKQVAETPQEPGPGLDELLNLALYEGAHVVEGLKLLLRTHGTCNTVTAMGQVMPQMTPDERRQAAAMMVRNIYSDLQANVRRDVERRQPLVKPNASLRELILGREFLFADGGYHIDVSHLHSTVSFARHLNRDCPELQMAIELSDYGAELAEQL
;
A
#
# COMPACT_ATOMS: atom_id res chain seq x y z
N MET A 1 24.23 -46.42 39.77
CA MET A 1 23.39 -45.22 39.67
C MET A 1 23.62 -44.42 40.94
N THR A 2 24.30 -43.28 40.84
CA THR A 2 24.66 -42.48 42.01
C THR A 2 23.46 -41.65 42.47
N ALA A 3 23.47 -41.18 43.72
CA ALA A 3 22.42 -40.29 44.24
C ALA A 3 22.29 -38.99 43.42
N ILE A 4 23.37 -38.58 42.74
CA ILE A 4 23.40 -37.43 41.83
C ILE A 4 22.61 -37.74 40.54
N ASP A 5 22.83 -38.91 39.92
CA ASP A 5 22.09 -39.31 38.71
C ASP A 5 20.58 -39.43 38.95
N PHE A 6 20.18 -39.89 40.15
CA PHE A 6 18.78 -39.97 40.54
C PHE A 6 18.16 -38.57 40.76
N PHE A 7 18.91 -37.67 41.39
CA PHE A 7 18.46 -36.30 41.64
C PHE A 7 18.32 -35.49 40.33
N GLU A 8 19.25 -35.66 39.39
CA GLU A 8 19.15 -35.04 38.06
C GLU A 8 17.99 -35.59 37.24
N ALA A 9 17.76 -36.90 37.28
CA ALA A 9 16.62 -37.52 36.61
C ALA A 9 15.27 -37.04 37.19
N GLU A 10 15.17 -36.90 38.51
CA GLU A 10 13.93 -36.46 39.16
C GLU A 10 13.69 -34.95 38.99
N ARG A 11 14.75 -34.13 39.00
CA ARG A 11 14.68 -32.70 38.63
C ARG A 11 14.22 -32.53 37.18
N ASN A 12 14.78 -33.31 36.26
CA ASN A 12 14.40 -33.25 34.84
C ASN A 12 12.96 -33.73 34.60
N LYS A 13 12.45 -34.71 35.38
CA LYS A 13 11.03 -35.09 35.36
C LYS A 13 10.12 -33.99 35.90
N GLN A 14 10.50 -33.32 36.99
CA GLN A 14 9.71 -32.20 37.54
C GLN A 14 9.64 -31.03 36.56
N VAL A 15 10.77 -30.63 35.97
CA VAL A 15 10.82 -29.58 34.93
C VAL A 15 10.01 -30.00 33.69
N ALA A 16 10.13 -31.25 33.24
CA ALA A 16 9.33 -31.77 32.12
C ALA A 16 7.82 -31.77 32.43
N SER A 17 7.43 -32.11 33.67
CA SER A 17 6.04 -32.13 34.12
C SER A 17 5.43 -30.73 34.26
N SER A 18 6.22 -29.73 34.68
CA SER A 18 5.76 -28.34 34.73
C SER A 18 5.65 -27.73 33.33
N THR A 19 6.62 -27.98 32.44
CA THR A 19 6.52 -27.53 31.03
C THR A 19 5.30 -28.12 30.31
N GLY A 20 4.93 -29.37 30.59
CA GLY A 20 3.74 -29.99 29.99
C GLY A 20 2.41 -29.37 30.47
N ALA A 21 2.33 -28.97 31.74
CA ALA A 21 1.17 -28.28 32.29
C ALA A 21 1.07 -26.83 31.81
N ASP A 22 2.21 -26.12 31.74
CA ASP A 22 2.29 -24.74 31.26
C ASP A 22 1.97 -24.64 29.75
N ASP A 23 2.46 -25.59 28.95
CA ASP A 23 2.13 -25.65 27.51
C ASP A 23 0.63 -25.92 27.29
N ALA A 24 -0.03 -26.73 28.12
CA ALA A 24 -1.46 -26.98 28.03
C ALA A 24 -2.31 -25.74 28.38
N ILE A 25 -1.88 -24.94 29.35
CA ILE A 25 -2.52 -23.66 29.69
C ILE A 25 -2.38 -22.68 28.53
N LEU A 26 -1.18 -22.58 27.93
CA LEU A 26 -0.94 -21.73 26.78
C LEU A 26 -1.72 -22.19 25.55
N ASP A 27 -1.87 -23.50 25.34
CA ASP A 27 -2.72 -24.05 24.26
C ASP A 27 -4.18 -23.63 24.42
N ALA A 28 -4.71 -23.75 25.65
CA ALA A 28 -6.08 -23.32 25.96
C ALA A 28 -6.25 -21.80 25.81
N ALA A 29 -5.25 -21.01 26.21
CA ALA A 29 -5.25 -19.57 26.06
C ALA A 29 -5.21 -19.15 24.59
N GLU A 30 -4.29 -19.69 23.78
CA GLU A 30 -4.20 -19.40 22.34
C GLU A 30 -5.50 -19.75 21.62
N LYS A 31 -6.09 -20.91 21.93
CA LYS A 31 -7.40 -21.30 21.36
C LYS A 31 -8.50 -20.32 21.73
N THR A 32 -8.59 -19.94 23.00
CA THR A 32 -9.61 -18.98 23.46
C THR A 32 -9.45 -17.62 22.78
N LEU A 33 -8.21 -17.15 22.60
CA LEU A 33 -7.92 -15.88 21.94
C LEU A 33 -8.25 -15.91 20.44
N ILE A 34 -8.02 -17.05 19.77
CA ILE A 34 -8.47 -17.27 18.39
C ILE A 34 -10.00 -17.21 18.30
N ASP A 35 -10.70 -17.93 19.19
CA ASP A 35 -12.16 -17.98 19.21
C ASP A 35 -12.79 -16.60 19.51
N GLN A 36 -12.08 -15.75 20.28
CA GLN A 36 -12.50 -14.38 20.60
C GLN A 36 -12.11 -13.34 19.54
N GLY A 37 -11.25 -13.70 18.57
CA GLY A 37 -10.69 -12.74 17.62
C GLY A 37 -9.69 -11.76 18.21
N ASP A 38 -9.19 -11.99 19.44
CA ASP A 38 -8.18 -11.14 20.10
C ASP A 38 -6.78 -11.54 19.64
N PHE A 39 -6.49 -11.27 18.36
CA PHE A 39 -5.24 -11.71 17.74
C PHE A 39 -4.01 -10.93 18.24
N HIS A 40 -4.19 -9.73 18.80
CA HIS A 40 -3.10 -9.01 19.45
C HIS A 40 -2.59 -9.77 20.67
N ARG A 41 -3.49 -10.22 21.56
CA ARG A 41 -3.10 -11.05 22.69
C ARG A 41 -2.63 -12.44 22.28
N LEU A 42 -3.12 -12.96 21.15
CA LEU A 42 -2.60 -14.21 20.58
C LEU A 42 -1.11 -14.08 20.25
N PHE A 43 -0.68 -12.96 19.68
CA PHE A 43 0.75 -12.69 19.43
C PHE A 43 1.56 -12.71 20.72
N ASP A 44 1.09 -12.02 21.76
CA ASP A 44 1.73 -12.00 23.07
C ASP A 44 1.83 -13.41 23.67
N ALA A 45 0.76 -14.19 23.64
CA ALA A 45 0.72 -15.55 24.15
C ALA A 45 1.74 -16.47 23.45
N LYS A 46 1.86 -16.34 22.12
CA LYS A 46 2.87 -17.09 21.34
C LYS A 46 4.29 -16.73 21.76
N LEU A 47 4.58 -15.44 21.99
CA LEU A 47 5.92 -15.02 22.41
C LEU A 47 6.23 -15.35 23.88
N ILE A 48 5.23 -15.36 24.75
CA ILE A 48 5.35 -15.89 26.12
C ILE A 48 5.82 -17.35 26.06
N ARG A 49 5.18 -18.18 25.20
CA ARG A 49 5.58 -19.58 25.03
C ARG A 49 7.02 -19.74 24.59
N VAL A 50 7.43 -18.96 23.58
CA VAL A 50 8.81 -19.00 23.06
C VAL A 50 9.80 -18.62 24.16
N ARG A 51 9.55 -17.53 24.89
CA ARG A 51 10.41 -17.11 26.01
C ARG A 51 10.46 -18.15 27.11
N HIS A 52 9.34 -18.74 27.49
CA HIS A 52 9.28 -19.79 28.49
C HIS A 52 10.15 -20.99 28.09
N ARG A 53 10.05 -21.45 26.83
CA ARG A 53 10.86 -22.57 26.30
C ARG A 53 12.35 -22.25 26.22
N LEU A 54 12.70 -20.98 26.00
CA LEU A 54 14.08 -20.49 25.99
C LEU A 54 14.60 -20.11 27.40
N GLY A 55 13.80 -20.30 28.46
CA GLY A 55 14.19 -19.91 29.83
C GLY A 55 14.32 -18.39 30.05
N LEU A 56 13.69 -17.58 29.21
CA LEU A 56 13.75 -16.12 29.23
C LEU A 56 12.62 -15.51 30.10
N PRO A 57 12.81 -14.30 30.65
CA PRO A 57 11.76 -13.60 31.38
C PRO A 57 10.52 -13.31 30.52
N ILE A 58 9.33 -13.56 31.07
CA ILE A 58 8.03 -13.40 30.37
C ILE A 58 7.40 -12.01 30.52
N THR A 59 7.99 -11.10 31.29
CA THR A 59 7.42 -9.79 31.63
C THR A 59 7.33 -8.80 30.46
N GLN A 60 8.08 -9.04 29.37
CA GLN A 60 8.01 -8.27 28.12
C GLN A 60 8.10 -9.21 26.91
N PRO A 61 7.00 -9.90 26.56
CA PRO A 61 7.07 -11.01 25.64
C PRO A 61 7.47 -10.59 24.22
N THR A 62 7.06 -9.41 23.79
CA THR A 62 7.33 -8.84 22.45
C THR A 62 8.66 -8.13 22.31
N SER A 63 9.41 -7.96 23.39
CA SER A 63 10.66 -7.20 23.36
C SER A 63 11.76 -7.99 22.66
N LEU A 64 12.41 -7.37 21.67
CA LEU A 64 13.66 -7.89 21.08
C LEU A 64 14.90 -7.46 21.88
N ARG A 65 14.73 -6.70 22.97
CA ARG A 65 15.84 -6.24 23.81
C ARG A 65 16.24 -7.32 24.81
N ASN A 66 17.53 -7.35 25.14
CA ASN A 66 18.10 -8.24 26.15
C ASN A 66 17.88 -9.74 25.86
N ILE A 67 17.84 -10.12 24.59
CA ILE A 67 17.89 -11.52 24.18
C ILE A 67 19.37 -11.93 24.12
N PRO A 68 19.79 -12.98 24.85
CA PRO A 68 21.14 -13.53 24.74
C PRO A 68 21.49 -13.91 23.29
N GLU A 69 22.75 -13.74 22.88
CA GLU A 69 23.19 -14.05 21.50
C GLU A 69 22.87 -15.50 21.09
N ASP A 70 22.99 -16.45 22.03
CA ASP A 70 22.68 -17.87 21.84
C ASP A 70 21.20 -18.14 21.50
N HIS A 71 20.31 -17.18 21.76
CA HIS A 71 18.87 -17.28 21.55
C HIS A 71 18.32 -16.25 20.55
N ASP A 72 19.14 -15.30 20.07
CA ASP A 72 18.70 -14.19 19.21
C ASP A 72 18.07 -14.70 17.91
N VAL A 73 18.73 -15.62 17.21
CA VAL A 73 18.22 -16.21 15.95
C VAL A 73 16.89 -16.92 16.18
N ALA A 74 16.85 -17.84 17.16
CA ALA A 74 15.66 -18.62 17.46
C ALA A 74 14.46 -17.74 17.86
N PHE A 75 14.71 -16.68 18.64
CA PHE A 75 13.65 -15.76 19.07
C PHE A 75 13.16 -14.88 17.90
N ARG A 76 14.05 -14.38 17.04
CA ARG A 76 13.67 -13.61 15.85
C ARG A 76 12.86 -14.42 14.86
N ASP A 77 13.25 -15.67 14.62
CA ASP A 77 12.51 -16.57 13.73
C ASP A 77 11.09 -16.82 14.27
N ALA A 78 10.99 -17.07 15.57
CA ALA A 78 9.70 -17.25 16.23
C ALA A 78 8.85 -15.96 16.25
N TYR A 79 9.48 -14.80 16.43
CA TYR A 79 8.81 -13.50 16.34
C TYR A 79 8.21 -13.29 14.96
N THR A 80 9.00 -13.49 13.91
CA THR A 80 8.55 -13.35 12.52
C THR A 80 7.43 -14.33 12.20
N ALA A 81 7.56 -15.60 12.61
CA ALA A 81 6.52 -16.61 12.42
C ALA A 81 5.20 -16.25 13.11
N ALA A 82 5.27 -15.79 14.38
CA ALA A 82 4.09 -15.38 15.13
C ALA A 82 3.43 -14.13 14.52
N ALA A 83 4.22 -13.15 14.08
CA ALA A 83 3.72 -11.94 13.45
C ALA A 83 3.03 -12.25 12.12
N ARG A 84 3.61 -13.16 11.31
CA ARG A 84 3.00 -13.63 10.06
C ARG A 84 1.68 -14.36 10.30
N GLU A 85 1.62 -15.27 11.28
CA GLU A 85 0.39 -16.01 11.59
C GLU A 85 -0.73 -15.06 12.05
N VAL A 86 -0.42 -14.16 12.98
CA VAL A 86 -1.37 -13.19 13.52
C VAL A 86 -1.82 -12.19 12.45
N GLY A 87 -0.88 -11.68 11.64
CA GLY A 87 -1.19 -10.82 10.51
C GLY A 87 -2.12 -11.50 9.51
N GLN A 88 -1.91 -12.77 9.20
CA GLN A 88 -2.80 -13.52 8.32
C GLN A 88 -4.21 -13.67 8.90
N ARG A 89 -4.33 -13.91 10.22
CA ARG A 89 -5.65 -13.98 10.87
C ARG A 89 -6.40 -12.65 10.81
N PHE A 90 -5.72 -11.52 11.00
CA PHE A 90 -6.31 -10.20 10.80
C PHE A 90 -6.75 -9.98 9.34
N LEU A 91 -5.96 -10.42 8.35
CA LEU A 91 -6.36 -10.37 6.94
C LEU A 91 -7.61 -11.20 6.66
N ASP A 92 -7.65 -12.43 7.16
CA ASP A 92 -8.78 -13.34 6.97
C ASP A 92 -10.07 -12.79 7.64
N ALA A 93 -9.92 -12.04 8.72
CA ALA A 93 -11.01 -11.32 9.40
C ALA A 93 -11.39 -9.98 8.73
N GLY A 94 -10.70 -9.55 7.68
CA GLY A 94 -10.94 -8.28 6.99
C GLY A 94 -10.40 -7.04 7.72
N GLN A 95 -9.61 -7.21 8.78
CA GLN A 95 -9.03 -6.14 9.59
C GLN A 95 -7.69 -5.70 8.99
N LEU A 96 -7.74 -4.96 7.88
CA LEU A 96 -6.54 -4.61 7.10
C LEU A 96 -5.54 -3.73 7.87
N ALA A 97 -6.01 -2.77 8.67
CA ALA A 97 -5.14 -1.88 9.42
C ALA A 97 -4.32 -2.63 10.49
N ASP A 98 -4.97 -3.55 11.21
CA ASP A 98 -4.30 -4.40 12.20
C ASP A 98 -3.32 -5.35 11.52
N ALA A 99 -3.71 -5.99 10.40
CA ALA A 99 -2.82 -6.81 9.60
C ALA A 99 -1.57 -6.05 9.14
N TRP A 100 -1.75 -4.82 8.65
CA TRP A 100 -0.67 -3.95 8.21
C TRP A 100 0.36 -3.71 9.31
N ALA A 101 -0.08 -3.49 10.54
CA ALA A 101 0.83 -3.28 11.68
C ALA A 101 1.81 -4.46 11.89
N TYR A 102 1.37 -5.70 11.67
CA TYR A 102 2.22 -6.88 11.76
C TYR A 102 3.10 -7.05 10.52
N PHE A 103 2.51 -7.05 9.32
CA PHE A 103 3.25 -7.30 8.09
C PHE A 103 4.31 -6.24 7.78
N ARG A 104 4.06 -4.97 8.10
CA ARG A 104 5.07 -3.91 7.95
C ARG A 104 6.26 -4.10 8.91
N THR A 105 6.02 -4.66 10.10
CA THR A 105 7.07 -4.87 11.12
C THR A 105 8.05 -5.95 10.67
N ILE A 106 7.57 -6.97 9.96
CA ILE A 106 8.40 -8.05 9.39
C ILE A 106 8.79 -7.83 7.93
N ASN A 107 8.39 -6.70 7.33
CA ASN A 107 8.63 -6.34 5.94
C ASN A 107 8.08 -7.37 4.91
N GLU A 108 6.93 -7.99 5.20
CA GLU A 108 6.24 -8.96 4.32
C GLU A 108 4.89 -8.42 3.87
N THR A 109 4.91 -7.34 3.08
CA THR A 109 3.74 -6.49 2.85
C THR A 109 2.81 -6.97 1.72
N ASP A 110 3.23 -7.98 0.95
CA ASP A 110 2.55 -8.42 -0.27
C ASP A 110 1.10 -8.89 -0.05
N SER A 111 0.84 -9.61 1.04
CA SER A 111 -0.52 -10.10 1.35
C SER A 111 -1.50 -8.96 1.63
N VAL A 112 -1.06 -7.94 2.37
CA VAL A 112 -1.87 -6.74 2.65
C VAL A 112 -2.10 -5.95 1.37
N ARG A 113 -1.05 -5.82 0.54
CA ARG A 113 -1.14 -5.17 -0.77
C ARG A 113 -2.19 -5.82 -1.67
N ALA A 114 -2.17 -7.15 -1.77
CA ALA A 114 -3.14 -7.90 -2.56
C ALA A 114 -4.58 -7.70 -2.03
N ALA A 115 -4.76 -7.70 -0.70
CA ALA A 115 -6.06 -7.46 -0.08
C ALA A 115 -6.59 -6.04 -0.35
N ILE A 116 -5.74 -5.02 -0.23
CA ILE A 116 -6.08 -3.63 -0.57
C ILE A 116 -6.46 -3.52 -2.05
N ALA A 117 -5.66 -4.07 -2.96
CA ALA A 117 -5.95 -4.03 -4.39
C ALA A 117 -7.31 -4.65 -4.72
N LYS A 118 -7.65 -5.78 -4.08
CA LYS A 118 -8.96 -6.42 -4.21
C LYS A 118 -10.08 -5.50 -3.70
N GLN A 119 -9.94 -4.95 -2.50
CA GLN A 119 -10.97 -4.08 -1.91
C GLN A 119 -11.18 -2.79 -2.69
N VAL A 120 -10.10 -2.20 -3.22
CA VAL A 120 -10.16 -1.03 -4.12
C VAL A 120 -10.91 -1.36 -5.42
N ALA A 121 -10.68 -2.55 -5.99
CA ALA A 121 -11.40 -2.99 -7.19
C ALA A 121 -12.90 -3.20 -6.93
N GLU A 122 -13.27 -3.70 -5.75
CA GLU A 122 -14.66 -3.96 -5.34
C GLU A 122 -15.40 -2.70 -4.84
N THR A 123 -14.67 -1.62 -4.53
CA THR A 123 -15.26 -0.36 -4.03
C THR A 123 -16.12 0.31 -5.12
N PRO A 124 -17.42 0.55 -4.87
CA PRO A 124 -18.31 1.20 -5.83
C PRO A 124 -17.98 2.68 -6.05
N GLN A 125 -18.58 3.28 -7.08
CA GLN A 125 -18.41 4.71 -7.40
C GLN A 125 -18.91 5.64 -6.29
N GLU A 126 -19.99 5.26 -5.60
CA GLU A 126 -20.44 5.91 -4.36
C GLU A 126 -19.99 5.06 -3.18
N PRO A 127 -18.84 5.37 -2.58
CA PRO A 127 -18.26 4.54 -1.55
C PRO A 127 -18.96 4.73 -0.21
N GLY A 128 -19.01 3.65 0.58
CA GLY A 128 -19.54 3.65 1.93
C GLY A 128 -18.58 4.24 2.97
N PRO A 129 -18.93 4.17 4.26
CA PRO A 129 -18.17 4.79 5.36
C PRO A 129 -16.72 4.27 5.51
N GLY A 130 -16.39 3.10 4.97
CA GLY A 130 -15.03 2.53 5.03
C GLY A 130 -14.03 3.11 4.02
N LEU A 131 -14.42 4.10 3.20
CA LEU A 131 -13.53 4.70 2.20
C LEU A 131 -12.31 5.36 2.85
N ASP A 132 -12.55 6.20 3.86
CA ASP A 132 -11.52 7.04 4.45
C ASP A 132 -10.48 6.19 5.18
N GLU A 133 -10.91 5.12 5.85
CA GLU A 133 -10.03 4.14 6.47
C GLU A 133 -9.15 3.42 5.44
N LEU A 134 -9.75 2.99 4.32
CA LEU A 134 -9.02 2.33 3.23
C LEU A 134 -8.03 3.29 2.56
N LEU A 135 -8.42 4.54 2.31
CA LEU A 135 -7.54 5.59 1.78
C LEU A 135 -6.40 5.87 2.74
N ASN A 136 -6.68 6.04 4.03
CA ASN A 136 -5.66 6.29 5.03
C ASN A 136 -4.63 5.16 5.06
N LEU A 137 -5.09 3.92 5.10
CA LEU A 137 -4.21 2.75 5.11
C LEU A 137 -3.38 2.63 3.81
N ALA A 138 -4.05 2.68 2.65
CA ALA A 138 -3.40 2.44 1.37
C ALA A 138 -2.43 3.57 0.99
N LEU A 139 -2.85 4.83 1.18
CA LEU A 139 -2.13 6.01 0.71
C LEU A 139 -1.23 6.61 1.79
N TYR A 140 -1.79 6.98 2.94
CA TYR A 140 -1.07 7.79 3.94
C TYR A 140 -0.20 6.94 4.89
N GLU A 141 -0.64 5.74 5.24
CA GLU A 141 0.20 4.75 5.95
C GLU A 141 1.14 3.97 5.01
N GLY A 142 0.98 4.16 3.70
CA GLY A 142 1.88 3.62 2.68
C GLY A 142 1.72 2.13 2.38
N ALA A 143 0.60 1.50 2.79
CA ALA A 143 0.42 0.07 2.58
C ALA A 143 0.33 -0.32 1.09
N HIS A 144 -0.29 0.52 0.26
CA HIS A 144 -0.32 0.34 -1.19
C HIS A 144 -0.57 1.66 -1.94
N VAL A 145 0.43 2.56 -1.93
CA VAL A 145 0.29 3.96 -2.39
C VAL A 145 -0.37 4.10 -3.76
N VAL A 146 0.03 3.28 -4.75
CA VAL A 146 -0.50 3.36 -6.12
C VAL A 146 -2.01 3.06 -6.18
N GLU A 147 -2.50 2.07 -5.42
CA GLU A 147 -3.94 1.76 -5.38
C GLU A 147 -4.70 2.81 -4.57
N GLY A 148 -4.08 3.35 -3.51
CA GLY A 148 -4.61 4.50 -2.79
C GLY A 148 -4.81 5.73 -3.69
N LEU A 149 -3.85 6.02 -4.57
CA LEU A 149 -3.97 7.10 -5.56
C LEU A 149 -5.04 6.83 -6.62
N LYS A 150 -5.16 5.59 -7.11
CA LYS A 150 -6.25 5.21 -8.04
C LYS A 150 -7.62 5.38 -7.40
N LEU A 151 -7.76 4.96 -6.14
CA LEU A 151 -8.98 5.11 -5.37
C LEU A 151 -9.31 6.60 -5.19
N LEU A 152 -8.33 7.40 -4.76
CA LEU A 152 -8.49 8.85 -4.57
C LEU A 152 -8.90 9.55 -5.86
N LEU A 153 -8.29 9.19 -6.99
CA LEU A 153 -8.64 9.74 -8.30
C LEU A 153 -10.09 9.47 -8.67
N ARG A 154 -10.56 8.24 -8.42
CA ARG A 154 -11.93 7.82 -8.73
C ARG A 154 -12.97 8.50 -7.85
N THR A 155 -12.66 8.74 -6.56
CA THR A 155 -13.67 9.22 -5.59
C THR A 155 -13.58 10.71 -5.28
N HIS A 156 -12.38 11.31 -5.35
CA HIS A 156 -12.12 12.71 -5.01
C HIS A 156 -11.62 13.55 -6.19
N GLY A 157 -11.35 12.92 -7.33
CA GLY A 157 -10.98 13.60 -8.57
C GLY A 157 -9.52 14.04 -8.66
N THR A 158 -9.21 14.69 -9.78
CA THR A 158 -7.85 15.05 -10.21
C THR A 158 -7.16 16.04 -9.27
N CYS A 159 -7.82 17.11 -8.83
CA CYS A 159 -7.21 18.14 -7.97
C CYS A 159 -6.63 17.55 -6.68
N ASN A 160 -7.45 16.75 -5.99
CA ASN A 160 -7.07 16.10 -4.74
C ASN A 160 -5.93 15.10 -4.96
N THR A 161 -5.99 14.36 -6.07
CA THR A 161 -4.97 13.35 -6.40
C THR A 161 -3.62 13.98 -6.72
N VAL A 162 -3.59 15.07 -7.50
CA VAL A 162 -2.35 15.83 -7.78
C VAL A 162 -1.70 16.30 -6.48
N THR A 163 -2.51 16.87 -5.58
CA THR A 163 -2.04 17.40 -4.29
C THR A 163 -1.47 16.29 -3.41
N ALA A 164 -2.24 15.20 -3.21
CA ALA A 164 -1.82 14.08 -2.39
C ALA A 164 -0.58 13.38 -2.97
N MET A 165 -0.55 13.16 -4.29
CA MET A 165 0.60 12.56 -4.96
C MET A 165 1.86 13.39 -4.76
N GLY A 166 1.79 14.72 -4.90
CA GLY A 166 2.93 15.60 -4.62
C GLY A 166 3.47 15.48 -3.19
N GLN A 167 2.59 15.27 -2.20
CA GLN A 167 2.96 15.11 -0.79
C GLN A 167 3.59 13.75 -0.48
N VAL A 168 3.05 12.65 -1.03
CA VAL A 168 3.53 11.29 -0.73
C VAL A 168 4.70 10.85 -1.61
N MET A 169 4.88 11.47 -2.78
CA MET A 169 5.91 11.10 -3.77
C MET A 169 7.33 10.95 -3.20
N PRO A 170 7.83 11.81 -2.29
CA PRO A 170 9.15 11.65 -1.70
C PRO A 170 9.37 10.31 -0.99
N GLN A 171 8.29 9.70 -0.46
CA GLN A 171 8.34 8.44 0.29
C GLN A 171 8.12 7.21 -0.60
N MET A 172 7.64 7.40 -1.83
CA MET A 172 7.38 6.32 -2.79
C MET A 172 8.68 5.72 -3.33
N THR A 173 8.65 4.42 -3.60
CA THR A 173 9.69 3.72 -4.35
C THR A 173 9.77 4.23 -5.80
N PRO A 174 10.90 4.05 -6.52
CA PRO A 174 11.01 4.43 -7.93
C PRO A 174 9.92 3.79 -8.80
N ASP A 175 9.55 2.54 -8.48
CA ASP A 175 8.54 1.79 -9.19
C ASP A 175 7.14 2.40 -9.02
N GLU A 176 6.78 2.72 -7.79
CA GLU A 176 5.50 3.36 -7.48
C GLU A 176 5.40 4.75 -8.11
N ARG A 177 6.49 5.54 -8.09
CA ARG A 177 6.51 6.86 -8.75
C ARG A 177 6.23 6.73 -10.24
N ARG A 178 6.85 5.74 -10.90
CA ARG A 178 6.61 5.44 -12.32
C ARG A 178 5.15 5.05 -12.56
N GLN A 179 4.60 4.13 -11.77
CA GLN A 179 3.22 3.68 -11.91
C GLN A 179 2.20 4.81 -11.68
N ALA A 180 2.41 5.63 -10.64
CA ALA A 180 1.55 6.76 -10.34
C ALA A 180 1.64 7.86 -11.40
N ALA A 181 2.84 8.15 -11.93
CA ALA A 181 3.01 9.08 -13.03
C ALA A 181 2.28 8.60 -14.29
N ALA A 182 2.41 7.31 -14.64
CA ALA A 182 1.70 6.72 -15.76
C ALA A 182 0.17 6.83 -15.61
N MET A 183 -0.35 6.57 -14.40
CA MET A 183 -1.77 6.74 -14.09
C MET A 183 -2.23 8.19 -14.34
N MET A 184 -1.53 9.18 -13.78
CA MET A 184 -1.90 10.59 -13.94
C MET A 184 -1.83 11.05 -15.39
N VAL A 185 -0.78 10.66 -16.13
CA VAL A 185 -0.62 11.00 -17.54
C VAL A 185 -1.79 10.46 -18.37
N ARG A 186 -2.19 9.19 -18.18
CA ARG A 186 -3.34 8.62 -18.89
C ARG A 186 -4.64 9.37 -18.60
N ASN A 187 -4.87 9.73 -17.33
CA ASN A 187 -6.07 10.46 -16.92
C ASN A 187 -6.14 11.84 -17.60
N ILE A 188 -5.10 12.66 -17.42
CA ILE A 188 -5.03 14.01 -18.00
C ILE A 188 -5.07 13.98 -19.52
N TYR A 189 -4.37 13.03 -20.15
CA TYR A 189 -4.37 12.89 -21.60
C TYR A 189 -5.77 12.55 -22.14
N SER A 190 -6.47 11.60 -21.51
CA SER A 190 -7.84 11.25 -21.90
C SER A 190 -8.79 12.45 -21.79
N ASP A 191 -8.74 13.16 -20.66
CA ASP A 191 -9.60 14.33 -20.42
C ASP A 191 -9.32 15.45 -21.44
N LEU A 192 -8.05 15.77 -21.65
CA LEU A 192 -7.64 16.80 -22.59
C LEU A 192 -7.98 16.43 -24.04
N GLN A 193 -7.67 15.21 -24.45
CA GLN A 193 -7.97 14.72 -25.80
C GLN A 193 -9.48 14.77 -26.06
N ALA A 194 -10.31 14.37 -25.11
CA ALA A 194 -11.77 14.43 -25.23
C ALA A 194 -12.28 15.87 -25.35
N ASN A 195 -11.76 16.79 -24.55
CA ASN A 195 -12.17 18.19 -24.58
C ASN A 195 -11.73 18.91 -25.87
N VAL A 196 -10.48 18.72 -26.30
CA VAL A 196 -9.97 19.28 -27.56
C VAL A 196 -10.75 18.71 -28.74
N ARG A 197 -10.97 17.40 -28.79
CA ARG A 197 -11.78 16.76 -29.83
C ARG A 197 -13.16 17.39 -29.93
N ARG A 198 -13.84 17.59 -28.80
CA ARG A 198 -15.17 18.20 -28.76
C ARG A 198 -15.17 19.61 -29.35
N ASP A 199 -14.14 20.44 -29.11
CA ASP A 199 -14.07 21.77 -29.71
C ASP A 199 -13.76 21.70 -31.22
N VAL A 200 -12.86 20.80 -31.64
CA VAL A 200 -12.58 20.59 -33.06
C VAL A 200 -13.85 20.14 -33.81
N GLU A 201 -14.58 19.16 -33.29
CA GLU A 201 -15.78 18.60 -33.92
C GLU A 201 -16.91 19.63 -34.07
N ARG A 202 -16.98 20.63 -33.18
CA ARG A 202 -17.94 21.75 -33.31
C ARG A 202 -17.70 22.60 -34.55
N ARG A 203 -16.45 22.70 -35.02
CA ARG A 203 -16.05 23.53 -36.17
C ARG A 203 -15.79 22.70 -37.42
N GLN A 204 -15.36 21.46 -37.26
CA GLN A 204 -15.00 20.52 -38.32
C GLN A 204 -15.61 19.14 -38.01
N PRO A 205 -16.76 18.77 -38.59
CA PRO A 205 -17.49 17.55 -38.24
C PRO A 205 -16.78 16.23 -38.57
N LEU A 206 -15.70 16.28 -39.37
CA LEU A 206 -14.97 15.10 -39.83
C LEU A 206 -13.60 15.02 -39.15
N VAL A 207 -13.59 14.54 -37.92
CA VAL A 207 -12.36 14.21 -37.18
C VAL A 207 -12.15 12.69 -37.20
N LYS A 208 -10.90 12.25 -37.36
CA LYS A 208 -10.59 10.81 -37.30
C LYS A 208 -10.97 10.25 -35.90
N PRO A 209 -11.63 9.08 -35.82
CA PRO A 209 -12.10 8.53 -34.54
C PRO A 209 -11.00 8.35 -33.48
N ASN A 210 -9.77 8.02 -33.89
CA ASN A 210 -8.64 7.78 -32.99
C ASN A 210 -7.51 8.81 -33.15
N ALA A 211 -7.83 10.05 -33.55
CA ALA A 211 -6.85 11.11 -33.65
C ALA A 211 -6.10 11.31 -32.31
N SER A 212 -4.77 11.32 -32.35
CA SER A 212 -3.95 11.67 -31.17
C SER A 212 -4.13 13.13 -30.79
N LEU A 213 -3.71 13.53 -29.59
CA LEU A 213 -3.76 14.94 -29.18
C LEU A 213 -2.96 15.82 -30.14
N ARG A 214 -1.77 15.36 -30.54
CA ARG A 214 -0.95 16.02 -31.57
C ARG A 214 -1.70 16.19 -32.88
N GLU A 215 -2.39 15.17 -33.37
CA GLU A 215 -3.16 15.28 -34.62
C GLU A 215 -4.36 16.23 -34.48
N LEU A 216 -4.92 16.36 -33.28
CA LEU A 216 -6.02 17.28 -32.99
C LEU A 216 -5.56 18.74 -32.90
N ILE A 217 -4.35 19.03 -32.45
CA ILE A 217 -3.83 20.40 -32.35
C ILE A 217 -3.20 20.91 -33.65
N LEU A 218 -2.63 20.01 -34.47
CA LEU A 218 -1.81 20.39 -35.62
C LEU A 218 -2.58 21.26 -36.62
N GLY A 219 -2.07 22.48 -36.86
CA GLY A 219 -2.65 23.45 -37.81
C GLY A 219 -3.98 24.07 -37.34
N ARG A 220 -4.32 23.96 -36.05
CA ARG A 220 -5.57 24.46 -35.47
C ARG A 220 -5.32 25.52 -34.40
N GLU A 221 -4.63 26.58 -34.78
CA GLU A 221 -4.31 27.76 -33.93
C GLU A 221 -5.55 28.36 -33.24
N PHE A 222 -6.72 28.22 -33.86
CA PHE A 222 -8.00 28.67 -33.30
C PHE A 222 -8.36 28.05 -31.94
N LEU A 223 -7.76 26.91 -31.57
CA LEU A 223 -7.96 26.25 -30.27
C LEU A 223 -7.39 27.08 -29.12
N PHE A 224 -6.37 27.90 -29.41
CA PHE A 224 -5.62 28.69 -28.43
C PHE A 224 -5.89 30.19 -28.54
N ALA A 225 -6.70 30.59 -29.53
CA ALA A 225 -7.12 31.97 -29.71
C ALA A 225 -7.81 32.50 -28.44
N ASP A 226 -7.57 33.78 -28.14
CA ASP A 226 -8.13 34.49 -26.98
C ASP A 226 -7.83 33.83 -25.61
N GLY A 227 -6.71 33.08 -25.52
CA GLY A 227 -6.31 32.39 -24.29
C GLY A 227 -7.12 31.12 -24.00
N GLY A 228 -7.67 30.49 -25.04
CA GLY A 228 -8.42 29.25 -24.92
C GLY A 228 -7.62 28.10 -24.31
N TYR A 229 -8.22 27.40 -23.36
CA TYR A 229 -7.66 26.18 -22.77
C TYR A 229 -8.75 25.14 -22.51
N HIS A 230 -8.37 23.86 -22.52
CA HIS A 230 -9.28 22.72 -22.52
C HIS A 230 -9.12 21.81 -21.30
N ILE A 231 -8.20 22.17 -20.39
CA ILE A 231 -7.94 21.47 -19.14
C ILE A 231 -7.38 22.45 -18.11
N ASP A 232 -7.54 22.13 -16.83
CA ASP A 232 -6.89 22.88 -15.76
C ASP A 232 -5.35 22.83 -15.92
N VAL A 233 -4.75 24.01 -16.04
CA VAL A 233 -3.31 24.16 -16.34
C VAL A 233 -2.45 23.72 -15.15
N SER A 234 -2.95 23.85 -13.91
CA SER A 234 -2.24 23.37 -12.72
C SER A 234 -2.15 21.83 -12.70
N HIS A 235 -3.20 21.14 -13.16
CA HIS A 235 -3.19 19.68 -13.31
C HIS A 235 -2.23 19.25 -14.41
N LEU A 236 -2.25 19.95 -15.55
CA LEU A 236 -1.35 19.69 -16.68
C LEU A 236 0.11 19.83 -16.25
N HIS A 237 0.47 20.98 -15.67
CA HIS A 237 1.82 21.29 -15.21
C HIS A 237 2.33 20.23 -14.21
N SER A 238 1.52 19.90 -13.20
CA SER A 238 1.89 18.91 -12.19
C SER A 238 2.09 17.52 -12.80
N THR A 239 1.21 17.12 -13.71
CA THR A 239 1.28 15.80 -14.36
C THR A 239 2.49 15.67 -15.29
N VAL A 240 2.81 16.70 -16.06
CA VAL A 240 4.04 16.74 -16.86
C VAL A 240 5.27 16.70 -15.96
N SER A 241 5.24 17.38 -14.81
CA SER A 241 6.32 17.28 -13.83
C SER A 241 6.51 15.85 -13.32
N PHE A 242 5.42 15.15 -12.97
CA PHE A 242 5.45 13.75 -12.53
C PHE A 242 5.96 12.79 -13.61
N ALA A 243 5.71 13.09 -14.89
CA ALA A 243 6.12 12.26 -16.02
C ALA A 243 7.65 12.06 -16.13
N ARG A 244 8.46 12.86 -15.42
CA ARG A 244 9.92 12.63 -15.31
C ARG A 244 10.32 11.28 -14.72
N HIS A 245 9.39 10.62 -14.02
CA HIS A 245 9.59 9.29 -13.45
C HIS A 245 9.24 8.15 -14.41
N LEU A 246 8.75 8.46 -15.62
CA LEU A 246 8.52 7.48 -16.66
C LEU A 246 9.84 7.02 -17.29
N ASN A 247 9.88 5.74 -17.65
CA ASN A 247 10.98 5.18 -18.42
C ASN A 247 10.75 5.39 -19.92
N ARG A 248 11.80 5.22 -20.74
CA ARG A 248 11.75 5.41 -22.19
C ARG A 248 10.83 4.41 -22.91
N ASP A 249 10.62 3.24 -22.33
CA ASP A 249 9.77 2.17 -22.82
C ASP A 249 8.31 2.32 -22.38
N CYS A 250 7.99 3.26 -21.49
CA CYS A 250 6.61 3.53 -21.09
C CYS A 250 5.84 4.20 -22.25
N PRO A 251 4.71 3.64 -22.72
CA PRO A 251 3.90 4.27 -23.76
C PRO A 251 3.32 5.63 -23.32
N GLU A 252 3.15 5.84 -22.01
CA GLU A 252 2.69 7.11 -21.44
C GLU A 252 3.70 8.24 -21.67
N LEU A 253 4.97 7.93 -21.94
CA LEU A 253 5.95 8.97 -22.23
C LEU A 253 5.57 9.74 -23.51
N GLN A 254 5.04 9.04 -24.52
CA GLN A 254 4.55 9.69 -25.74
C GLN A 254 3.34 10.59 -25.44
N MET A 255 2.43 10.14 -24.57
CA MET A 255 1.30 10.97 -24.11
C MET A 255 1.80 12.22 -23.38
N ALA A 256 2.78 12.08 -22.49
CA ALA A 256 3.36 13.20 -21.76
C ALA A 256 4.07 14.22 -22.68
N ILE A 257 4.68 13.75 -23.77
CA ILE A 257 5.23 14.63 -24.81
C ILE A 257 4.11 15.41 -25.48
N GLU A 258 3.01 14.76 -25.89
CA GLU A 258 1.88 15.46 -26.53
C GLU A 258 1.16 16.43 -25.56
N LEU A 259 1.09 16.10 -24.27
CA LEU A 259 0.65 17.04 -23.23
C LEU A 259 1.56 18.28 -23.16
N SER A 260 2.87 18.09 -23.31
CA SER A 260 3.85 19.18 -23.31
C SER A 260 3.75 20.03 -24.59
N ASP A 261 3.53 19.38 -25.75
CA ASP A 261 3.29 20.06 -27.03
C ASP A 261 2.03 20.95 -26.92
N TYR A 262 0.94 20.44 -26.33
CA TYR A 262 -0.26 21.24 -26.08
C TYR A 262 0.04 22.41 -25.11
N GLY A 263 0.78 22.16 -24.03
CA GLY A 263 1.14 23.19 -23.06
C GLY A 263 1.99 24.32 -23.65
N ALA A 264 2.83 24.03 -24.66
CA ALA A 264 3.66 25.03 -25.33
C ALA A 264 2.88 26.03 -26.20
N GLU A 265 1.65 25.67 -26.59
CA GLU A 265 0.75 26.54 -27.37
C GLU A 265 -0.15 27.41 -26.48
N LEU A 266 -0.15 27.20 -25.15
CA LEU A 266 -0.92 28.02 -24.21
C LEU A 266 -0.30 29.41 -24.05
N ALA A 267 -1.14 30.40 -23.73
CA ALA A 267 -0.68 31.77 -23.46
C ALA A 267 0.25 31.82 -22.24
N GLU A 268 1.32 32.64 -22.31
CA GLU A 268 2.36 32.74 -21.26
C GLU A 268 1.84 33.10 -19.85
N GLN A 269 0.63 33.67 -19.74
CA GLN A 269 0.05 34.06 -18.45
C GLN A 269 -0.68 32.91 -17.72
N LEU A 270 -0.75 31.72 -18.31
CA LEU A 270 -1.39 30.50 -17.77
C LEU A 270 -0.36 29.51 -17.24
#